data_AF-A0ABD2GQX1-F1
#
_entry.id   AF-A0ABD2GQX1-F1
#
_cell.length_a   1.000
_cell.length_b   1.000
_cell.length_c   1.000
_cell.angle_alpha   90.00
_cell.angle_beta   90.00
_cell.angle_gamma   90.00
#
_symmetry.space_group_name_H-M   'P 1'
#
loop_
_entity.id
_entity.type
_entity.pdbx_description
1 polymer ?
#
loop_
_entity_poly.entity_id
_entity_poly.type
_entity_poly.pdbx_seq_one_letter_code
_entity_poly.pdbx_strand_id
1 'polypeptide(L)'
;MSFGNRFLLASLFLGIVLTRFSHCNQVVLLDTTSVLGELGWKTYPINGWDAITEMDEQNRPIHTFQVCNVMEPNQNNWLRSNWVSRQAAQKIYVELRFTLRDCNSIPWVSGTCKETFNLFYHETDEAHVVKFKPQQYTKIDTIAADESFTQMDLGDRILKLNTEVREVGPMTKKGFYLAFQDIGACIALVSVRIYYKKCPFTLRNLASFPDTVPRVDSSSLVEVRGACIDHAEEKDTPKLFCGADGDWLVPLGRCVCSVAYEEFDGSCSACQPGFFKAYAGNINCSKCPPHSFSYGEGAAICRCETGFFRAEKDPPSMACTRPPSPPRNLLFNLNDTSLMLEWSPPSDTGGRRDLTYNVQCKRCGPEPDQCQFCEEELRYLPRQLGLTNATVTVMDFTAHANYTFEIESLNGVSEMSSFPRPVAIITVSTDQGGEC
;
A
#
# COMPACT_ATOMS: atom_id res chain seq x y z
N MET A 1 -3.72 29.25 46.13
CA MET A 1 -2.66 28.73 45.24
C MET A 1 -3.30 27.69 44.33
N SER A 2 -3.17 27.93 43.03
CA SER A 2 -3.94 27.32 41.94
C SER A 2 -3.44 25.91 41.60
N PHE A 3 -4.32 24.92 41.61
CA PHE A 3 -4.14 23.64 40.89
C PHE A 3 -5.50 23.17 40.41
N GLY A 4 -5.82 23.41 39.14
CA GLY A 4 -7.07 22.93 38.54
C GLY A 4 -7.41 23.65 37.25
N ASN A 5 -6.72 23.32 36.15
CA ASN A 5 -7.23 23.41 34.76
C ASN A 5 -6.11 23.15 33.75
N ARG A 6 -5.80 21.89 33.45
CA ARG A 6 -5.01 21.50 32.25
C ARG A 6 -5.30 20.08 31.75
N PHE A 7 -6.56 19.64 31.73
CA PHE A 7 -6.93 18.39 31.04
C PHE A 7 -8.38 18.45 30.56
N LEU A 8 -8.67 19.28 29.56
CA LEU A 8 -9.99 19.27 28.87
C LEU A 8 -9.94 19.87 27.45
N LEU A 9 -8.77 19.87 26.79
CA LEU A 9 -8.61 20.45 25.45
C LEU A 9 -8.15 19.44 24.37
N ALA A 10 -8.02 18.15 24.71
CA ALA A 10 -7.61 17.12 23.75
C ALA A 10 -8.77 16.32 23.11
N SER A 11 -10.03 16.60 23.48
CA SER A 11 -11.18 15.81 23.01
C SER A 11 -12.06 16.51 21.97
N LEU A 12 -11.72 17.72 21.52
CA LEU A 12 -12.50 18.46 20.50
C LEU A 12 -11.93 18.37 19.07
N PHE A 13 -10.74 17.80 18.87
CA PHE A 13 -10.17 17.59 17.53
C PHE A 13 -10.39 16.19 16.97
N LEU A 14 -10.90 15.23 17.75
CA LEU A 14 -11.21 13.88 17.28
C LEU A 14 -12.66 13.72 16.77
N GLY A 15 -13.52 14.72 16.98
CA GLY A 15 -14.93 14.71 16.57
C GLY A 15 -15.23 15.34 15.21
N ILE A 16 -14.27 16.01 14.57
CA ILE A 16 -14.48 16.74 13.30
C ILE A 16 -13.98 15.94 12.07
N VAL A 17 -13.28 14.82 12.29
CA VAL A 17 -12.80 13.95 11.18
C VAL A 17 -13.78 12.82 10.86
N LEU A 18 -14.74 12.50 11.74
CA LEU A 18 -15.68 11.38 11.55
C LEU A 18 -16.99 11.74 10.83
N THR A 19 -17.26 13.01 10.52
CA THR A 19 -18.48 13.41 9.79
C THR A 19 -18.25 13.72 8.30
N ARG A 20 -17.02 13.59 7.79
CA ARG A 20 -16.70 13.66 6.35
C ARG A 20 -16.52 12.29 5.67
N PHE A 21 -16.89 11.20 6.32
CA PHE A 21 -16.92 9.87 5.70
C PHE A 21 -18.26 9.54 5.03
N SER A 22 -19.18 10.50 4.90
CA SER A 22 -20.57 10.10 4.66
C SER A 22 -20.88 9.62 3.25
N HIS A 23 -20.14 9.95 2.18
CA HIS A 23 -20.48 9.48 0.81
C HIS A 23 -19.28 9.46 -0.17
N CYS A 24 -18.12 8.92 0.21
CA CYS A 24 -16.94 8.85 -0.71
C CYS A 24 -17.22 7.99 -1.97
N ASN A 25 -18.18 7.07 -1.88
CA ASN A 25 -18.60 6.19 -2.97
C ASN A 25 -19.69 6.80 -3.87
N GLN A 26 -20.21 8.00 -3.61
CA GLN A 26 -21.22 8.63 -4.45
C GLN A 26 -20.65 9.82 -5.23
N VAL A 27 -20.90 9.85 -6.54
CA VAL A 27 -20.58 10.99 -7.39
C VAL A 27 -21.88 11.69 -7.77
N VAL A 28 -22.06 12.91 -7.27
CA VAL A 28 -23.25 13.72 -7.50
C VAL A 28 -23.20 14.33 -8.90
N LEU A 29 -24.24 14.06 -9.69
CA LEU A 29 -24.46 14.63 -11.03
C LEU A 29 -25.32 15.89 -10.97
N LEU A 30 -26.25 15.97 -10.01
CA LEU A 30 -27.12 17.11 -9.77
C LEU A 30 -27.56 17.12 -8.30
N ASP A 31 -27.59 18.29 -7.68
CA ASP A 31 -28.20 18.49 -6.37
C ASP A 31 -28.83 19.89 -6.31
N THR A 32 -30.15 19.95 -6.29
CA THR A 32 -30.90 21.21 -6.35
C THR A 32 -30.69 22.10 -5.11
N THR A 33 -30.27 21.53 -3.97
CA THR A 33 -30.02 22.30 -2.73
C THR A 33 -28.70 23.07 -2.76
N SER A 34 -27.79 22.68 -3.66
CA SER A 34 -26.46 23.29 -3.80
C SER A 34 -26.40 24.42 -4.85
N VAL A 35 -27.48 24.63 -5.60
CA VAL A 35 -27.52 25.61 -6.69
C VAL A 35 -27.85 26.99 -6.13
N LEU A 36 -26.92 27.94 -6.25
CA LEU A 36 -27.02 29.30 -5.70
C LEU A 36 -27.83 30.29 -6.57
N GLY A 37 -28.49 29.82 -7.62
CA GLY A 37 -29.26 30.66 -8.57
C GLY A 37 -30.35 29.87 -9.28
N GLU A 38 -31.05 30.49 -10.24
CA GLU A 38 -32.20 29.86 -10.90
C GLU A 38 -31.85 28.49 -11.51
N LEU A 39 -32.58 27.45 -11.08
CA LEU A 39 -32.44 26.09 -11.61
C LEU A 39 -32.76 26.00 -13.11
N GLY A 40 -33.56 26.90 -13.67
CA GLY A 40 -33.86 26.97 -15.10
C GLY A 40 -34.73 25.83 -15.65
N TRP A 41 -35.31 25.01 -14.77
CA TRP A 41 -36.22 23.92 -15.14
C TRP A 41 -37.46 24.46 -15.85
N LYS A 42 -38.05 23.65 -16.75
CA LYS A 42 -39.14 24.08 -17.63
C LYS A 42 -40.44 23.37 -17.26
N THR A 43 -41.55 24.10 -17.31
CA THR A 43 -42.88 23.62 -16.96
C THR A 43 -43.78 23.53 -18.18
N TYR A 44 -44.62 22.49 -18.24
CA TYR A 44 -45.56 22.24 -19.33
C TYR A 44 -46.90 21.72 -18.77
N PRO A 45 -48.02 22.47 -18.90
CA PRO A 45 -48.11 23.82 -19.45
C PRO A 45 -47.31 24.85 -18.63
N ILE A 46 -47.10 26.04 -19.20
CA ILE A 46 -46.46 27.15 -18.48
C ILE A 46 -47.27 27.42 -17.20
N ASN A 47 -46.58 27.54 -16.07
CA ASN A 47 -47.15 27.71 -14.72
C ASN A 47 -47.95 26.50 -14.19
N GLY A 48 -47.80 25.30 -14.78
CA GLY A 48 -48.36 24.08 -14.19
C GLY A 48 -47.64 23.66 -12.89
N TRP A 49 -46.39 24.10 -12.73
CA TRP A 49 -45.61 23.98 -11.50
C TRP A 49 -45.03 25.35 -11.16
N ASP A 50 -45.05 25.71 -9.88
CA ASP A 50 -44.51 26.96 -9.38
C ASP A 50 -43.14 26.73 -8.73
N ALA A 51 -42.16 27.53 -9.12
CA ALA A 51 -40.85 27.55 -8.48
C ALA A 51 -40.88 28.51 -7.29
N ILE A 52 -40.56 28.01 -6.10
CA ILE A 52 -40.52 28.77 -4.85
C ILE A 52 -39.12 28.72 -4.27
N THR A 53 -38.73 29.79 -3.58
CA THR A 53 -37.50 29.80 -2.79
C THR A 53 -37.87 29.66 -1.32
N GLU A 54 -37.45 28.57 -0.71
CA GLU A 54 -37.63 28.28 0.73
C GLU A 54 -36.29 28.37 1.45
N MET A 55 -36.32 28.44 2.79
CA MET A 55 -35.10 28.39 3.60
C MET A 55 -34.96 26.98 4.18
N ASP A 56 -33.79 26.37 4.02
CA ASP A 56 -33.49 25.10 4.69
C ASP A 56 -33.30 25.29 6.21
N GLU A 57 -33.10 24.18 6.94
CA GLU A 57 -32.84 24.19 8.39
C GLU A 57 -31.61 25.02 8.79
N GLN A 58 -30.69 25.28 7.85
CA GLN A 58 -29.49 26.08 8.04
C GLN A 58 -29.65 27.53 7.52
N ASN A 59 -30.89 27.97 7.24
CA ASN A 59 -31.23 29.29 6.70
C ASN A 59 -30.58 29.62 5.35
N ARG A 60 -30.33 28.61 4.52
CA ARG A 60 -29.87 28.79 3.14
C ARG A 60 -31.07 28.75 2.20
N PRO A 61 -31.12 29.64 1.19
CA PRO A 61 -32.17 29.60 0.19
C PRO A 61 -32.04 28.33 -0.65
N ILE A 62 -33.10 27.54 -0.70
CA ILE A 62 -33.25 26.36 -1.55
C ILE A 62 -34.38 26.59 -2.55
N HIS A 63 -34.23 26.04 -3.75
CA HIS A 63 -35.24 26.13 -4.79
C HIS A 63 -36.15 24.90 -4.75
N THR A 64 -37.43 25.11 -4.42
CA THR A 64 -38.47 24.09 -4.36
C THR A 64 -39.45 24.26 -5.52
N PHE A 65 -40.15 23.18 -5.90
CA PHE A 65 -41.20 23.24 -6.92
C PHE A 65 -42.50 22.70 -6.34
N GLN A 66 -43.60 23.44 -6.47
CA GLN A 66 -44.90 23.02 -5.95
C GLN A 66 -45.99 22.99 -7.02
N VAL A 67 -46.98 22.14 -6.80
CA VAL A 67 -48.24 22.10 -7.57
C VAL A 67 -49.36 21.61 -6.66
N CYS A 68 -50.55 22.23 -6.75
CA CYS A 68 -51.70 21.86 -5.93
C CYS A 68 -53.03 22.12 -6.67
N ASN A 69 -53.14 21.63 -7.90
CA ASN A 69 -54.34 21.80 -8.75
C ASN A 69 -55.38 20.70 -8.53
N VAL A 70 -55.63 20.36 -7.26
CA VAL A 70 -56.45 19.20 -6.84
C VAL A 70 -57.95 19.32 -7.13
N MET A 71 -58.43 20.55 -7.39
CA MET A 71 -59.84 20.83 -7.67
C MET A 71 -60.22 20.56 -9.13
N GLU A 72 -59.24 20.56 -10.03
CA GLU A 72 -59.47 20.46 -11.47
C GLU A 72 -59.36 19.00 -11.93
N PRO A 73 -60.29 18.49 -12.75
CA PRO A 73 -60.16 17.15 -13.32
C PRO A 73 -59.11 17.12 -14.44
N ASN A 74 -58.59 15.92 -14.74
CA ASN A 74 -57.67 15.66 -15.88
C ASN A 74 -56.37 16.48 -15.87
N GLN A 75 -55.78 16.68 -14.69
CA GLN A 75 -54.47 17.34 -14.57
C GLN A 75 -53.36 16.55 -15.28
N ASN A 76 -52.40 17.29 -15.83
CA ASN A 76 -51.23 16.74 -16.52
C ASN A 76 -50.09 17.76 -16.54
N ASN A 77 -49.56 18.08 -15.36
CA ASN A 77 -48.56 19.12 -15.18
C ASN A 77 -47.16 18.51 -15.17
N TRP A 78 -46.33 18.90 -16.13
CA TRP A 78 -44.96 18.41 -16.27
C TRP A 78 -43.94 19.45 -15.80
N LEU A 79 -42.98 19.00 -15.02
CA LEU A 79 -41.77 19.73 -14.67
C LEU A 79 -40.58 18.96 -15.23
N ARG A 80 -39.73 19.63 -16.03
CA ARG A 80 -38.57 19.02 -16.68
C ARG A 80 -37.27 19.65 -16.18
N SER A 81 -36.31 18.80 -15.80
CA SER A 81 -34.97 19.24 -15.42
C SER A 81 -34.19 19.85 -16.59
N ASN A 82 -33.03 20.42 -16.29
CA ASN A 82 -31.99 20.67 -17.29
C ASN A 82 -31.35 19.34 -17.73
N TRP A 83 -30.54 19.42 -18.79
CA TRP A 83 -29.76 18.27 -19.24
C TRP A 83 -28.67 17.94 -18.22
N VAL A 84 -28.62 16.68 -17.80
CA VAL A 84 -27.64 16.18 -16.84
C VAL A 84 -26.66 15.27 -17.58
N SER A 85 -25.37 15.57 -17.45
CA SER A 85 -24.31 14.71 -18.00
C SER A 85 -24.26 13.40 -17.24
N ARG A 86 -24.24 12.27 -17.95
CA ARG A 86 -24.11 10.93 -17.36
C ARG A 86 -22.72 10.69 -16.75
N GLN A 87 -21.70 11.39 -17.24
CA GLN A 87 -20.29 11.09 -16.92
C GLN A 87 -20.01 9.58 -17.13
N ALA A 88 -19.41 8.90 -16.14
CA ALA A 88 -19.11 7.48 -16.19
C ALA A 88 -20.28 6.58 -15.70
N ALA A 89 -21.40 7.15 -15.27
CA ALA A 89 -22.48 6.41 -14.64
C ALA A 89 -23.13 5.41 -15.59
N GLN A 90 -23.15 4.12 -15.28
CA GLN A 90 -23.97 3.14 -16.01
C GLN A 90 -25.35 2.96 -15.39
N LYS A 91 -25.46 3.24 -14.09
CA LYS A 91 -26.70 3.28 -13.32
C LYS A 91 -26.69 4.57 -12.50
N ILE A 92 -27.83 5.26 -12.44
CA ILE A 92 -28.01 6.46 -11.63
C ILE A 92 -29.05 6.22 -10.54
N TYR A 93 -28.93 6.99 -9.48
CA TYR A 93 -29.84 7.02 -8.34
C TYR A 93 -30.47 8.39 -8.30
N VAL A 94 -31.80 8.42 -8.28
CA VAL A 94 -32.59 9.65 -8.15
C VAL A 94 -33.19 9.65 -6.75
N GLU A 95 -32.63 10.48 -5.88
CA GLU A 95 -33.15 10.75 -4.53
C GLU A 95 -34.06 11.98 -4.60
N LEU A 96 -35.30 11.80 -4.19
CA LEU A 96 -36.33 12.82 -4.14
C LEU A 96 -36.68 13.10 -2.69
N ARG A 97 -36.68 14.37 -2.30
CA ARG A 97 -37.30 14.79 -1.04
C ARG A 97 -38.49 15.69 -1.33
N PHE A 98 -39.64 15.36 -0.76
CA PHE A 98 -40.88 16.07 -1.06
C PHE A 98 -41.87 15.99 0.10
N THR A 99 -42.83 16.91 0.11
CA THR A 99 -43.99 16.88 1.00
C THR A 99 -45.24 16.61 0.18
N LEU A 100 -46.22 15.94 0.78
CA LEU A 100 -47.47 15.59 0.14
C LEU A 100 -48.62 15.80 1.13
N ARG A 101 -49.67 16.48 0.67
CA ARG A 101 -50.86 16.74 1.49
C ARG A 101 -51.90 15.62 1.31
N ASP A 102 -52.43 15.13 2.42
CA ASP A 102 -53.50 14.12 2.43
C ASP A 102 -54.76 14.67 1.74
N CYS A 103 -55.28 13.93 0.76
CA CYS A 103 -56.49 14.31 0.02
C CYS A 103 -57.72 14.42 0.93
N ASN A 104 -57.81 13.61 2.00
CA ASN A 104 -58.90 13.67 2.98
C ASN A 104 -58.88 14.97 3.79
N SER A 105 -57.73 15.64 3.86
CA SER A 105 -57.59 16.93 4.53
C SER A 105 -58.01 18.12 3.67
N ILE A 106 -58.39 17.89 2.42
CA ILE A 106 -58.80 18.92 1.47
C ILE A 106 -60.31 18.79 1.21
N PRO A 107 -61.12 19.79 1.54
CA PRO A 107 -62.55 19.77 1.22
C PRO A 107 -62.78 19.79 -0.30
N TRP A 108 -63.83 19.08 -0.76
CA TRP A 108 -64.37 19.15 -2.13
C TRP A 108 -63.52 18.56 -3.28
N VAL A 109 -62.55 17.69 -2.98
CA VAL A 109 -61.64 17.11 -4.01
C VAL A 109 -61.82 15.60 -4.24
N SER A 110 -62.93 15.03 -3.78
CA SER A 110 -63.20 13.59 -3.89
C SER A 110 -63.29 13.15 -5.37
N GLY A 111 -62.30 12.37 -5.82
CA GLY A 111 -62.22 11.81 -7.18
C GLY A 111 -61.23 12.49 -8.11
N THR A 112 -60.85 13.74 -7.84
CA THR A 112 -59.83 14.49 -8.61
C THR A 112 -58.46 14.45 -7.93
N CYS A 113 -58.42 14.47 -6.60
CA CYS A 113 -57.17 14.46 -5.84
C CYS A 113 -56.43 13.12 -5.90
N LYS A 114 -55.10 13.18 -5.99
CA LYS A 114 -54.18 12.05 -5.97
C LYS A 114 -53.08 12.27 -4.93
N GLU A 115 -52.56 11.18 -4.39
CA GLU A 115 -51.46 11.18 -3.42
C GLU A 115 -50.18 10.61 -4.02
N THR A 116 -50.05 10.74 -5.35
CA THR A 116 -48.91 10.23 -6.10
C THR A 116 -48.57 11.16 -7.25
N PHE A 117 -47.30 11.13 -7.67
CA PHE A 117 -46.84 11.76 -8.90
C PHE A 117 -45.94 10.79 -9.65
N ASN A 118 -45.72 11.00 -10.95
CA ASN A 118 -44.93 10.10 -11.76
C ASN A 118 -43.54 10.68 -12.03
N LEU A 119 -42.51 9.83 -11.95
CA LEU A 119 -41.14 10.16 -12.30
C LEU A 119 -40.80 9.56 -13.67
N PHE A 120 -40.16 10.35 -14.52
CA PHE A 120 -39.77 9.99 -15.88
C PHE A 120 -38.33 10.38 -16.20
N TYR A 121 -37.74 9.74 -17.21
CA TYR A 121 -36.46 10.14 -17.78
C TYR A 121 -36.43 10.03 -19.31
N HIS A 122 -35.53 10.78 -19.94
CA HIS A 122 -35.25 10.71 -21.37
C HIS A 122 -33.74 10.83 -21.63
N GLU A 123 -33.15 9.79 -22.23
CA GLU A 123 -31.73 9.78 -22.62
C GLU A 123 -31.51 10.47 -23.97
N THR A 124 -30.53 11.38 -24.03
CA THR A 124 -30.10 12.05 -25.27
C THR A 124 -28.63 12.47 -25.22
N ASP A 125 -27.99 12.44 -26.38
CA ASP A 125 -26.64 12.98 -26.57
C ASP A 125 -26.62 14.50 -26.75
N GLU A 126 -27.77 15.11 -27.05
CA GLU A 126 -27.90 16.54 -27.31
C GLU A 126 -28.41 17.30 -26.07
N ALA A 127 -27.61 18.25 -25.57
CA ALA A 127 -27.96 19.04 -24.38
C ALA A 127 -29.04 20.11 -24.61
N HIS A 128 -29.35 20.44 -25.87
CA HIS A 128 -30.21 21.56 -26.25
C HIS A 128 -31.51 21.13 -26.93
N VAL A 129 -32.18 20.09 -26.42
CA VAL A 129 -33.51 19.72 -26.93
C VAL A 129 -34.54 20.77 -26.49
N VAL A 130 -34.88 21.66 -27.41
CA VAL A 130 -35.76 22.83 -27.16
C VAL A 130 -37.24 22.44 -27.06
N LYS A 131 -37.68 21.39 -27.76
CA LYS A 131 -39.10 20.99 -27.78
C LYS A 131 -39.37 19.81 -26.84
N PHE A 132 -40.23 20.03 -25.84
CA PHE A 132 -40.71 18.98 -24.95
C PHE A 132 -41.73 18.08 -25.65
N LYS A 133 -41.52 16.76 -25.57
CA LYS A 133 -42.40 15.73 -26.13
C LYS A 133 -42.60 14.61 -25.11
N PRO A 134 -43.75 14.53 -24.42
CA PRO A 134 -43.99 13.52 -23.40
C PRO A 134 -43.74 12.07 -23.84
N GLN A 135 -44.00 11.74 -25.11
CA GLN A 135 -43.85 10.39 -25.66
C GLN A 135 -42.40 9.89 -25.71
N GLN A 136 -41.42 10.80 -25.60
CA GLN A 136 -40.00 10.44 -25.59
C GLN A 136 -39.52 10.05 -24.18
N TYR A 137 -40.31 10.33 -23.15
CA TYR A 137 -39.98 10.07 -21.76
C TYR A 137 -40.47 8.69 -21.35
N THR A 138 -39.56 7.90 -20.77
CA THR A 138 -39.85 6.59 -20.20
C THR A 138 -40.22 6.77 -18.73
N LYS A 139 -41.33 6.17 -18.30
CA LYS A 139 -41.76 6.20 -16.90
C LYS A 139 -40.79 5.36 -16.05
N ILE A 140 -40.25 5.95 -14.99
CA ILE A 140 -39.43 5.27 -13.99
C ILE A 140 -40.35 4.58 -13.00
N ASP A 141 -41.17 5.37 -12.30
CA ASP A 141 -42.10 4.86 -11.30
C ASP A 141 -43.21 5.87 -10.97
N THR A 142 -44.20 5.40 -10.22
CA THR A 142 -45.19 6.24 -9.53
C THR A 142 -44.72 6.43 -8.09
N ILE A 143 -44.43 7.66 -7.71
CA ILE A 143 -43.94 8.00 -6.38
C ILE A 143 -45.13 8.30 -5.47
N ALA A 144 -45.15 7.63 -4.33
CA ALA A 144 -46.09 7.86 -3.24
C ALA A 144 -45.34 8.37 -2.01
N ALA A 145 -46.05 9.04 -1.10
CA ALA A 145 -45.51 9.43 0.19
C ALA A 145 -45.66 8.30 1.21
N ASP A 146 -44.65 8.11 2.08
CA ASP A 146 -44.76 7.27 3.27
C ASP A 146 -45.60 7.97 4.35
N GLU A 147 -45.40 9.28 4.51
CA GLU A 147 -46.17 10.14 5.41
C GLU A 147 -46.76 11.34 4.65
N SER A 148 -48.07 11.55 4.77
CA SER A 148 -48.75 12.75 4.29
C SER A 148 -49.10 13.67 5.46
N PHE A 149 -49.16 14.99 5.20
CA PHE A 149 -49.57 15.97 6.21
C PHE A 149 -51.03 16.36 6.04
N THR A 150 -51.69 16.62 7.17
CA THR A 150 -53.11 16.95 7.28
C THR A 150 -53.33 18.42 7.67
N GLN A 151 -54.59 18.83 7.76
CA GLN A 151 -54.97 20.17 8.24
C GLN A 151 -54.54 20.44 9.70
N MET A 152 -54.43 19.39 10.53
CA MET A 152 -53.95 19.52 11.91
C MET A 152 -52.45 19.81 11.94
N ASP A 153 -51.67 19.09 11.14
CA ASP A 153 -50.22 19.28 11.03
C ASP A 153 -49.87 20.67 10.51
N LEU A 154 -50.66 21.21 9.57
CA LEU A 154 -50.56 22.60 9.13
C LEU A 154 -50.79 23.61 10.28
N GLY A 155 -51.71 23.32 11.20
CA GLY A 155 -51.96 24.13 12.39
C GLY A 155 -50.77 24.17 13.33
N ASP A 156 -50.07 23.04 13.44
CA ASP A 156 -48.87 22.87 14.28
C ASP A 156 -47.56 23.22 13.54
N ARG A 157 -47.64 23.66 12.28
CA ARG A 157 -46.50 23.95 11.37
C ARG A 157 -45.57 22.76 11.18
N ILE A 158 -46.11 21.55 11.21
CA ILE A 158 -45.37 20.31 10.99
C ILE A 158 -45.56 19.91 9.52
N LEU A 159 -44.47 19.92 8.76
CA LEU A 159 -44.44 19.35 7.42
C LEU A 159 -43.81 17.97 7.46
N LYS A 160 -44.42 17.00 6.77
CA LYS A 160 -43.93 15.63 6.65
C LYS A 160 -43.05 15.50 5.40
N LEU A 161 -41.74 15.42 5.61
CA LEU A 161 -40.76 15.28 4.55
C LEU A 161 -40.52 13.81 4.23
N ASN A 162 -40.82 13.41 2.99
CA ASN A 162 -40.61 12.07 2.47
C ASN A 162 -39.29 12.01 1.70
N THR A 163 -38.62 10.85 1.71
CA THR A 163 -37.40 10.61 0.92
C THR A 163 -37.52 9.32 0.14
N GLU A 164 -37.55 9.43 -1.19
CA GLU A 164 -37.69 8.28 -2.09
C GLU A 164 -36.48 8.17 -3.02
N VAL A 165 -35.91 6.97 -3.15
CA VAL A 165 -34.78 6.70 -4.05
C VAL A 165 -35.20 5.74 -5.15
N ARG A 166 -34.91 6.07 -6.41
CA ARG A 166 -35.13 5.18 -7.56
C ARG A 166 -33.86 4.98 -8.37
N GLU A 167 -33.63 3.73 -8.76
CA GLU A 167 -32.53 3.34 -9.64
C GLU A 167 -32.96 3.45 -11.11
N VAL A 168 -32.10 3.98 -11.96
CA VAL A 168 -32.34 4.09 -13.41
C VAL A 168 -31.10 3.62 -14.16
N GLY A 169 -31.29 2.75 -15.16
CA GLY A 169 -30.23 2.24 -16.01
C GLY A 169 -30.60 0.89 -16.65
N PRO A 170 -29.75 0.34 -17.53
CA PRO A 170 -28.43 0.84 -17.94
C PRO A 170 -28.51 2.11 -18.78
N MET A 171 -27.74 3.14 -18.40
CA MET A 171 -27.64 4.40 -19.11
C MET A 171 -26.60 4.29 -20.23
N THR A 172 -27.00 4.64 -21.46
CA THR A 172 -26.21 4.41 -22.69
C THR A 172 -25.76 5.68 -23.38
N LYS A 173 -26.54 6.78 -23.30
CA LYS A 173 -26.23 8.04 -23.98
C LYS A 173 -25.40 8.99 -23.12
N LYS A 174 -24.92 10.10 -23.67
CA LYS A 174 -24.04 11.06 -22.96
C LYS A 174 -24.72 11.77 -21.80
N GLY A 175 -26.04 11.89 -21.80
CA GLY A 175 -26.80 12.49 -20.72
C GLY A 175 -28.29 12.25 -20.83
N PHE A 176 -29.04 12.90 -19.95
CA PHE A 176 -30.47 12.66 -19.81
C PHE A 176 -31.19 13.86 -19.20
N TYR A 177 -32.50 13.86 -19.33
CA TYR A 177 -33.41 14.74 -18.60
C TYR A 177 -34.27 13.91 -17.64
N LEU A 178 -34.57 14.47 -16.47
CA LEU A 178 -35.67 14.00 -15.63
C LEU A 178 -36.92 14.82 -15.90
N ALA A 179 -38.07 14.19 -15.71
CA ALA A 179 -39.35 14.87 -15.70
C ALA A 179 -40.27 14.33 -14.62
N PHE A 180 -41.08 15.21 -14.07
CA PHE A 180 -42.05 14.94 -13.01
C PHE A 180 -43.43 15.28 -13.57
N GLN A 181 -44.36 14.34 -13.45
CA GLN A 181 -45.72 14.52 -13.93
C GLN A 181 -46.68 14.45 -12.75
N ASP A 182 -47.39 15.55 -12.54
CA ASP A 182 -48.53 15.64 -11.64
C ASP A 182 -49.83 15.37 -12.41
N ILE A 183 -50.72 14.59 -11.79
CA ILE A 183 -52.05 14.21 -12.30
C ILE A 183 -53.17 14.60 -11.33
N GLY A 184 -52.92 15.55 -10.41
CA GLY A 184 -53.91 16.08 -9.47
C GLY A 184 -53.52 15.90 -8.00
N ALA A 185 -52.23 15.98 -7.68
CA ALA A 185 -51.71 15.93 -6.32
C ALA A 185 -51.43 17.33 -5.76
N CYS A 186 -51.30 17.42 -4.43
CA CYS A 186 -50.83 18.61 -3.75
C CYS A 186 -49.46 18.32 -3.14
N ILE A 187 -48.41 18.68 -3.87
CA ILE A 187 -47.03 18.29 -3.57
C ILE A 187 -46.08 19.49 -3.64
N ALA A 188 -45.05 19.43 -2.81
CA ALA A 188 -43.88 20.30 -2.92
C ALA A 188 -42.62 19.44 -3.00
N LEU A 189 -41.93 19.51 -4.13
CA LEU A 189 -40.64 18.89 -4.37
C LEU A 189 -39.55 19.77 -3.76
N VAL A 190 -39.02 19.32 -2.62
CA VAL A 190 -38.05 20.06 -1.78
C VAL A 190 -36.64 19.92 -2.33
N SER A 191 -36.23 18.71 -2.73
CA SER A 191 -34.92 18.50 -3.35
C SER A 191 -34.89 17.33 -4.31
N VAL A 192 -34.07 17.47 -5.36
CA VAL A 192 -33.71 16.39 -6.27
C VAL A 192 -32.21 16.24 -6.29
N ARG A 193 -31.73 15.07 -5.87
CA ARG A 193 -30.33 14.70 -5.88
C ARG A 193 -30.12 13.49 -6.78
N ILE A 194 -29.29 13.66 -7.79
CA ILE A 194 -28.94 12.61 -8.75
C ILE A 194 -27.48 12.26 -8.55
N TYR A 195 -27.19 10.99 -8.35
CA TYR A 195 -25.82 10.51 -8.18
C TYR A 195 -25.63 9.12 -8.78
N TYR A 196 -24.38 8.70 -8.94
CA TYR A 196 -24.05 7.31 -9.20
C TYR A 196 -23.03 6.81 -8.17
N LYS A 197 -22.99 5.48 -8.00
CA LYS A 197 -22.05 4.84 -7.06
C LYS A 197 -20.75 4.47 -7.78
N LYS A 198 -19.62 4.57 -7.08
CA LYS A 198 -18.31 4.09 -7.49
C LYS A 198 -17.58 3.48 -6.31
N CYS A 199 -16.74 2.50 -6.55
CA CYS A 199 -15.72 2.09 -5.59
C CYS A 199 -14.58 3.12 -5.66
N PRO A 200 -14.32 3.88 -4.58
CA PRO A 200 -13.35 4.97 -4.61
C PRO A 200 -11.91 4.45 -4.67
N PHE A 201 -10.99 5.26 -5.17
CA PHE A 201 -9.55 4.98 -5.13
C PHE A 201 -9.11 4.53 -3.72
N THR A 202 -8.35 3.44 -3.64
CA THR A 202 -7.85 2.92 -2.36
C THR A 202 -6.47 2.30 -2.48
N LEU A 203 -5.73 2.33 -1.37
CA LEU A 203 -4.48 1.61 -1.19
C LEU A 203 -4.72 0.44 -0.22
N ARG A 204 -4.41 -0.77 -0.68
CA ARG A 204 -4.56 -2.01 0.10
C ARG A 204 -3.44 -2.98 -0.25
N ASN A 205 -2.81 -3.56 0.77
CA ASN A 205 -1.74 -4.55 0.62
C ASN A 205 -0.60 -4.07 -0.31
N LEU A 206 -0.20 -2.80 -0.18
CA LEU A 206 0.81 -2.13 -1.01
C LEU A 206 0.47 -2.11 -2.52
N ALA A 207 -0.81 -2.23 -2.85
CA ALA A 207 -1.34 -2.07 -4.19
C ALA A 207 -2.35 -0.92 -4.23
N SER A 208 -2.34 -0.20 -5.34
CA SER A 208 -3.30 0.86 -5.68
C SER A 208 -4.43 0.31 -6.54
N PHE A 209 -5.64 0.76 -6.23
CA PHE A 209 -6.85 0.38 -6.94
C PHE A 209 -7.58 1.65 -7.37
N PRO A 210 -7.82 1.86 -8.69
CA PRO A 210 -8.42 3.07 -9.20
C PRO A 210 -9.92 3.17 -8.90
N ASP A 211 -10.46 4.39 -9.01
CA ASP A 211 -11.91 4.62 -9.04
C ASP A 211 -12.57 3.69 -10.06
N THR A 212 -13.52 2.86 -9.61
CA THR A 212 -14.19 1.86 -10.45
C THR A 212 -15.69 2.00 -10.36
N VAL A 213 -16.38 2.05 -11.50
CA VAL A 213 -17.84 2.08 -11.56
C VAL A 213 -18.37 0.64 -11.55
N PRO A 214 -19.32 0.28 -10.66
CA PRO A 214 -19.93 -1.03 -10.66
C PRO A 214 -20.67 -1.33 -11.97
N ARG A 215 -20.84 -2.61 -12.27
CA ARG A 215 -21.73 -3.04 -13.35
C ARG A 215 -23.20 -2.84 -12.95
N VAL A 216 -24.08 -2.88 -13.95
CA VAL A 216 -25.50 -2.55 -13.79
C VAL A 216 -26.29 -3.67 -13.10
N ASP A 217 -25.87 -4.92 -13.26
CA ASP A 217 -26.44 -6.10 -12.61
C ASP A 217 -26.05 -6.17 -11.13
N SER A 218 -27.05 -6.17 -10.25
CA SER A 218 -26.87 -6.07 -8.78
C SER A 218 -26.15 -7.27 -8.14
N SER A 219 -26.05 -8.41 -8.84
CA SER A 219 -25.35 -9.61 -8.37
C SER A 219 -23.92 -9.73 -8.89
N SER A 220 -23.47 -8.85 -9.80
CA SER A 220 -22.14 -8.98 -10.39
C SER A 220 -21.09 -8.18 -9.64
N LEU A 221 -19.89 -8.76 -9.60
CA LEU A 221 -18.71 -8.15 -9.02
C LEU A 221 -17.77 -7.76 -10.15
N VAL A 222 -17.25 -6.53 -10.11
CA VAL A 222 -16.19 -6.09 -11.02
C VAL A 222 -14.86 -6.45 -10.40
N GLU A 223 -14.18 -7.45 -10.97
CA GLU A 223 -12.80 -7.77 -10.61
C GLU A 223 -11.86 -6.64 -11.08
N VAL A 224 -11.08 -6.11 -10.15
CA VAL A 224 -10.09 -5.06 -10.39
C VAL A 224 -8.73 -5.55 -9.95
N ARG A 225 -7.80 -5.64 -10.90
CA ARG A 225 -6.39 -5.90 -10.61
C ARG A 225 -5.74 -4.62 -10.10
N GLY A 226 -5.10 -4.71 -8.95
CA GLY A 226 -4.32 -3.61 -8.38
C GLY A 226 -2.95 -3.48 -9.04
N ALA A 227 -2.37 -2.28 -8.94
CA ALA A 227 -0.98 -2.04 -9.33
C ALA A 227 -0.14 -1.80 -8.09
N CYS A 228 1.00 -2.50 -7.96
CA CYS A 228 1.92 -2.27 -6.84
C CYS A 228 2.36 -0.81 -6.80
N ILE A 229 2.42 -0.25 -5.59
CA ILE A 229 2.91 1.12 -5.39
C ILE A 229 4.40 1.22 -5.71
N ASP A 230 4.92 2.43 -5.77
CA ASP A 230 6.34 2.67 -5.98
C ASP A 230 7.20 1.94 -4.94
N HIS A 231 8.30 1.35 -5.41
CA HIS A 231 9.20 0.53 -4.62
C HIS A 231 8.56 -0.71 -3.97
N ALA A 232 7.44 -1.20 -4.50
CA ALA A 232 6.88 -2.50 -4.18
C ALA A 232 6.90 -3.46 -5.38
N GLU A 233 7.05 -4.75 -5.10
CA GLU A 233 7.06 -5.84 -6.07
C GLU A 233 5.85 -6.75 -5.86
N GLU A 234 5.31 -7.32 -6.95
CA GLU A 234 4.18 -8.26 -6.91
C GLU A 234 4.65 -9.59 -6.33
N LYS A 235 4.10 -9.98 -5.17
CA LYS A 235 4.30 -11.31 -4.59
C LYS A 235 3.19 -12.26 -5.04
N ASP A 236 1.95 -11.81 -4.86
CA ASP A 236 0.73 -12.49 -5.30
C ASP A 236 -0.15 -11.45 -5.99
N THR A 237 -0.76 -11.77 -7.13
CA THR A 237 -1.52 -10.78 -7.93
C THR A 237 -2.60 -10.08 -7.08
N PRO A 238 -2.46 -8.77 -6.81
CA PRO A 238 -3.40 -8.04 -5.96
C PRO A 238 -4.72 -7.81 -6.70
N LYS A 239 -5.84 -8.16 -6.07
CA LYS A 239 -7.18 -8.04 -6.63
C LYS A 239 -8.18 -7.56 -5.58
N LEU A 240 -9.12 -6.73 -6.03
CA LEU A 240 -10.32 -6.36 -5.30
C LEU A 240 -11.55 -6.57 -6.18
N PHE A 241 -12.72 -6.64 -5.54
CA PHE A 241 -13.99 -6.77 -6.23
C PHE A 241 -14.87 -5.58 -5.89
N CYS A 242 -15.27 -4.79 -6.89
CA CYS A 242 -16.18 -3.67 -6.71
C CYS A 242 -17.63 -4.15 -6.80
N GLY A 243 -18.38 -3.99 -5.70
CA GLY A 243 -19.80 -4.36 -5.62
C GLY A 243 -20.74 -3.28 -6.13
N ALA A 244 -22.00 -3.64 -6.39
CA ALA A 244 -23.04 -2.73 -6.89
C ALA A 244 -23.29 -1.50 -5.99
N ASP A 245 -23.04 -1.65 -4.67
CA ASP A 245 -23.18 -0.57 -3.69
C ASP A 245 -21.99 0.41 -3.65
N GLY A 246 -20.97 0.21 -4.49
CA GLY A 246 -19.77 1.04 -4.50
C GLY A 246 -18.79 0.70 -3.37
N ASP A 247 -18.90 -0.51 -2.81
CA ASP A 247 -18.00 -1.02 -1.78
C ASP A 247 -16.96 -1.99 -2.36
N TRP A 248 -15.73 -1.89 -1.85
CA TRP A 248 -14.66 -2.85 -2.13
C TRP A 248 -14.84 -4.09 -1.26
N LEU A 249 -14.85 -5.26 -1.91
CA LEU A 249 -14.95 -6.57 -1.26
C LEU A 249 -13.61 -7.32 -1.33
N VAL A 250 -13.62 -8.54 -0.76
CA VAL A 250 -12.52 -9.53 -0.62
C VAL A 250 -11.18 -9.13 -1.27
N PRO A 251 -10.18 -8.70 -0.47
CA PRO A 251 -8.82 -8.51 -0.96
C PRO A 251 -8.13 -9.86 -1.18
N LEU A 252 -7.58 -10.04 -2.38
CA LEU A 252 -6.72 -11.18 -2.73
C LEU A 252 -5.34 -10.67 -3.16
N GLY A 253 -4.32 -11.47 -2.90
CA GLY A 253 -2.94 -11.13 -3.24
C GLY A 253 -2.39 -9.90 -2.51
N ARG A 254 -1.12 -9.59 -2.78
CA ARG A 254 -0.41 -8.46 -2.18
C ARG A 254 0.87 -8.13 -2.94
N CYS A 255 1.28 -6.88 -2.78
CA CYS A 255 2.64 -6.48 -3.06
C CYS A 255 3.48 -6.53 -1.77
N VAL A 256 4.80 -6.48 -1.94
CA VAL A 256 5.76 -6.42 -0.85
C VAL A 256 6.81 -5.37 -1.18
N CYS A 257 7.34 -4.67 -0.17
CA CYS A 257 8.39 -3.68 -0.45
C CYS A 257 9.64 -4.36 -1.01
N SER A 258 10.23 -3.70 -2.01
CA SER A 258 11.39 -4.15 -2.76
C SER A 258 12.64 -4.19 -1.87
N VAL A 259 13.75 -4.69 -2.42
CA VAL A 259 15.07 -4.57 -1.79
C VAL A 259 15.31 -3.11 -1.39
N ALA A 260 15.89 -2.89 -0.20
CA ALA A 260 16.18 -1.58 0.38
C ALA A 260 14.99 -0.71 0.85
N TYR A 261 13.75 -1.17 0.75
CA TYR A 261 12.56 -0.45 1.22
C TYR A 261 11.75 -1.27 2.23
N GLU A 262 11.28 -0.63 3.29
CA GLU A 262 10.38 -1.22 4.30
C GLU A 262 8.98 -0.61 4.25
N GLU A 263 8.01 -1.38 4.71
CA GLU A 263 6.61 -0.94 4.79
C GLU A 263 6.44 0.00 5.98
N PHE A 264 6.01 1.23 5.70
CA PHE A 264 5.68 2.24 6.70
C PHE A 264 4.42 2.98 6.27
N ASP A 265 3.37 2.91 7.09
CA ASP A 265 2.07 3.57 6.88
C ASP A 265 1.43 3.32 5.49
N GLY A 266 1.50 2.07 5.01
CA GLY A 266 0.94 1.69 3.70
C GLY A 266 1.74 2.18 2.50
N SER A 267 2.96 2.67 2.71
CA SER A 267 3.93 3.04 1.68
C SER A 267 5.25 2.28 1.86
N CYS A 268 6.07 2.22 0.81
CA CYS A 268 7.41 1.65 0.88
C CYS A 268 8.44 2.78 1.02
N SER A 269 9.07 2.87 2.19
CA SER A 269 10.07 3.89 2.52
C SER A 269 11.48 3.32 2.48
N ALA A 270 12.43 4.10 1.98
CA ALA A 270 13.83 3.67 1.90
C ALA A 270 14.40 3.43 3.30
N CYS A 271 15.23 2.39 3.44
CA CYS A 271 15.93 2.14 4.70
C CYS A 271 16.76 3.36 5.11
N GLN A 272 16.65 3.77 6.36
CA GLN A 272 17.41 4.88 6.92
C GLN A 272 18.93 4.59 6.92
N PRO A 273 19.79 5.62 6.96
CA PRO A 273 21.24 5.44 7.08
C PRO A 273 21.60 4.58 8.28
N GLY A 274 22.55 3.65 8.11
CA GLY A 274 22.91 2.65 9.11
C GLY A 274 22.01 1.39 9.12
N PHE A 275 21.00 1.33 8.26
CA PHE A 275 20.13 0.17 8.06
C PHE A 275 20.22 -0.34 6.62
N PHE A 276 19.78 -1.59 6.41
CA PHE A 276 19.72 -2.23 5.10
C PHE A 276 18.57 -3.24 5.01
N LYS A 277 18.21 -3.61 3.77
CA LYS A 277 17.29 -4.73 3.49
C LYS A 277 17.69 -5.42 2.20
N ALA A 278 18.21 -6.64 2.33
CA ALA A 278 18.80 -7.37 1.21
C ALA A 278 17.79 -8.07 0.29
N TYR A 279 16.57 -8.32 0.76
CA TYR A 279 15.58 -9.10 0.03
C TYR A 279 14.23 -8.40 0.01
N ALA A 280 13.47 -8.55 -1.08
CA ALA A 280 12.08 -8.13 -1.15
C ALA A 280 11.22 -8.94 -0.16
N GLY A 281 10.17 -8.32 0.39
CA GLY A 281 9.31 -8.96 1.39
C GLY A 281 8.84 -8.01 2.48
N ASN A 282 8.07 -8.57 3.43
CA ASN A 282 7.47 -7.84 4.55
C ASN A 282 8.42 -7.71 5.76
N ILE A 283 9.73 -7.71 5.52
CA ILE A 283 10.73 -7.52 6.57
C ILE A 283 11.08 -6.04 6.67
N ASN A 284 11.21 -5.55 7.90
CA ASN A 284 11.72 -4.23 8.17
C ASN A 284 13.23 -4.14 7.89
N CYS A 285 13.69 -2.91 7.72
CA CYS A 285 15.10 -2.62 7.58
C CYS A 285 15.85 -3.05 8.85
N SER A 286 16.97 -3.75 8.66
CA SER A 286 17.82 -4.24 9.74
C SER A 286 19.03 -3.35 9.91
N LYS A 287 19.50 -3.18 11.14
CA LYS A 287 20.73 -2.41 11.40
C LYS A 287 21.92 -3.09 10.74
N CYS A 288 22.86 -2.30 10.20
CA CYS A 288 24.09 -2.83 9.64
C CYS A 288 24.83 -3.70 10.67
N PRO A 289 25.28 -4.91 10.26
CA PRO A 289 26.01 -5.78 11.16
C PRO A 289 27.40 -5.20 11.48
N PRO A 290 28.10 -5.72 12.51
CA PRO A 290 29.42 -5.23 12.91
C PRO A 290 30.42 -5.15 11.75
N HIS A 291 31.30 -4.14 11.83
CA HIS A 291 32.31 -3.82 10.82
C HIS A 291 31.75 -3.48 9.43
N SER A 292 30.53 -2.95 9.40
CA SER A 292 29.87 -2.52 8.18
C SER A 292 28.97 -1.31 8.41
N PHE A 293 28.72 -0.54 7.35
CA PHE A 293 27.94 0.69 7.40
C PHE A 293 27.16 0.92 6.09
N SER A 294 26.14 1.78 6.17
CA SER A 294 25.43 2.37 5.03
C SER A 294 25.31 3.89 5.25
N TYR A 295 25.88 4.69 4.35
CA TYR A 295 25.87 6.15 4.47
C TYR A 295 24.58 6.79 3.92
N GLY A 296 24.05 6.23 2.85
CA GLY A 296 22.85 6.72 2.19
C GLY A 296 21.60 5.94 2.60
N GLU A 297 20.46 6.52 2.28
CA GLU A 297 19.17 5.82 2.35
C GLU A 297 19.09 4.71 1.30
N GLY A 298 18.25 3.71 1.55
CA GLY A 298 17.97 2.67 0.57
C GLY A 298 19.15 1.73 0.32
N ALA A 299 19.86 1.31 1.37
CA ALA A 299 20.91 0.31 1.23
C ALA A 299 20.34 -1.11 1.11
N ALA A 300 20.68 -1.82 0.04
CA ALA A 300 20.41 -3.25 -0.10
C ALA A 300 21.33 -4.09 0.80
N ILE A 301 22.60 -3.70 0.90
CA ILE A 301 23.65 -4.40 1.65
C ILE A 301 24.55 -3.35 2.30
N CYS A 302 25.02 -3.58 3.53
CA CYS A 302 25.98 -2.69 4.19
C CYS A 302 27.40 -2.93 3.66
N ARG A 303 28.12 -1.85 3.38
CA ARG A 303 29.51 -1.88 2.92
C ARG A 303 30.43 -2.20 4.09
N CYS A 304 31.43 -3.05 3.88
CA CYS A 304 32.41 -3.37 4.92
C CYS A 304 33.37 -2.20 5.17
N GLU A 305 33.80 -2.08 6.42
CA GLU A 305 34.89 -1.19 6.83
C GLU A 305 36.23 -1.61 6.19
N THR A 306 37.15 -0.67 6.08
CA THR A 306 38.49 -0.94 5.54
C THR A 306 39.19 -2.03 6.35
N GLY A 307 39.67 -3.08 5.67
CA GLY A 307 40.31 -4.25 6.29
C GLY A 307 39.34 -5.35 6.72
N PHE A 308 38.03 -5.17 6.49
CA PHE A 308 37.00 -6.19 6.70
C PHE A 308 36.29 -6.54 5.39
N PHE A 309 35.82 -7.78 5.30
CA PHE A 309 35.34 -8.39 4.08
C PHE A 309 34.19 -9.38 4.37
N ARG A 310 33.44 -9.76 3.33
CA ARG A 310 32.50 -10.88 3.35
C ARG A 310 32.83 -11.82 2.20
N ALA A 311 32.82 -13.12 2.48
CA ALA A 311 32.94 -14.14 1.46
C ALA A 311 31.65 -14.21 0.61
N GLU A 312 31.74 -14.73 -0.62
CA GLU A 312 30.60 -14.81 -1.55
C GLU A 312 29.41 -15.61 -0.99
N LYS A 313 29.69 -16.63 -0.16
CA LYS A 313 28.68 -17.48 0.46
C LYS A 313 28.11 -16.91 1.77
N ASP A 314 28.65 -15.80 2.27
CA ASP A 314 28.18 -15.21 3.52
C ASP A 314 26.87 -14.44 3.27
N PRO A 315 25.85 -14.60 4.13
CA PRO A 315 24.62 -13.84 3.99
C PRO A 315 24.86 -12.35 4.29
N PRO A 316 24.08 -11.42 3.68
CA PRO A 316 24.23 -9.97 3.91
C PRO A 316 24.07 -9.53 5.37
N SER A 317 23.37 -10.33 6.19
CA SER A 317 23.19 -10.12 7.63
C SER A 317 24.40 -10.51 8.48
N MET A 318 25.38 -11.23 7.91
CA MET A 318 26.61 -11.58 8.60
C MET A 318 27.53 -10.36 8.73
N ALA A 319 28.22 -10.26 9.87
CA ALA A 319 29.23 -9.25 10.11
C ALA A 319 30.37 -9.35 9.09
N CYS A 320 30.98 -8.21 8.74
CA CYS A 320 32.21 -8.26 8.00
C CYS A 320 33.33 -8.79 8.90
N THR A 321 34.18 -9.63 8.32
CA THR A 321 35.24 -10.38 9.02
C THR A 321 36.58 -10.03 8.43
N ARG A 322 37.68 -10.36 9.10
CA ARG A 322 39.04 -10.05 8.63
C ARG A 322 39.91 -11.31 8.57
N PRO A 323 41.05 -11.30 7.87
CA PRO A 323 42.02 -12.39 7.97
C PRO A 323 42.48 -12.59 9.42
N PRO A 324 42.81 -13.82 9.85
CA PRO A 324 43.22 -14.09 11.22
C PRO A 324 44.64 -13.56 11.51
N SER A 325 44.97 -13.43 12.79
CA SER A 325 46.37 -13.20 13.22
C SER A 325 47.20 -14.48 13.03
N PRO A 326 48.55 -14.42 13.07
CA PRO A 326 49.38 -15.63 13.03
C PRO A 326 49.03 -16.65 14.12
N PRO A 327 49.30 -17.94 13.90
CA PRO A 327 49.22 -18.94 14.95
C PRO A 327 50.21 -18.63 16.07
N ARG A 328 49.95 -19.16 17.27
CA ARG A 328 50.71 -18.85 18.48
C ARG A 328 51.43 -20.10 18.98
N ASN A 329 52.42 -19.93 19.86
CA ASN A 329 53.10 -21.03 20.53
C ASN A 329 53.56 -22.13 19.55
N LEU A 330 54.23 -21.73 18.46
CA LEU A 330 54.77 -22.67 17.49
C LEU A 330 55.94 -23.42 18.14
N LEU A 331 55.81 -24.74 18.22
CA LEU A 331 56.74 -25.67 18.83
C LEU A 331 57.10 -26.75 17.81
N PHE A 332 58.28 -27.35 17.98
CA PHE A 332 58.70 -28.49 17.19
C PHE A 332 59.20 -29.62 18.09
N ASN A 333 59.04 -30.84 17.62
CA ASN A 333 59.62 -32.04 18.21
C ASN A 333 60.31 -32.83 17.10
N LEU A 334 61.64 -33.00 17.24
CA LEU A 334 62.48 -33.64 16.24
C LEU A 334 62.89 -35.04 16.73
N ASN A 335 62.55 -36.04 15.94
CA ASN A 335 63.00 -37.43 16.06
C ASN A 335 63.88 -37.78 14.84
N ASP A 336 64.58 -38.91 14.85
CA ASP A 336 65.58 -39.29 13.83
C ASP A 336 65.07 -39.23 12.37
N THR A 337 63.76 -39.46 12.18
CA THR A 337 63.12 -39.56 10.85
C THR A 337 61.88 -38.67 10.70
N SER A 338 61.50 -37.93 11.75
CA SER A 338 60.26 -37.15 11.74
C SER A 338 60.38 -35.86 12.54
N LEU A 339 59.92 -34.77 11.95
CA LEU A 339 59.80 -33.46 12.57
C LEU A 339 58.32 -33.15 12.74
N MET A 340 57.83 -33.12 13.97
CA MET A 340 56.46 -32.73 14.29
C MET A 340 56.42 -31.25 14.63
N LEU A 341 55.63 -30.48 13.88
CA LEU A 341 55.31 -29.08 14.18
C LEU A 341 53.94 -29.03 14.84
N GLU A 342 53.83 -28.29 15.94
CA GLU A 342 52.59 -28.07 16.67
C GLU A 342 52.44 -26.58 17.03
N TRP A 343 51.24 -26.04 16.91
CA TRP A 343 50.94 -24.66 17.28
C TRP A 343 49.60 -24.53 17.96
N SER A 344 49.39 -23.38 18.59
CA SER A 344 48.10 -22.95 19.12
C SER A 344 47.36 -22.07 18.11
N PRO A 345 46.02 -22.04 18.14
CA PRO A 345 45.24 -21.15 17.31
C PRO A 345 45.61 -19.67 17.48
N PRO A 346 45.39 -18.84 16.44
CA PRO A 346 45.53 -17.39 16.48
C PRO A 346 44.86 -16.75 17.69
N SER A 347 45.41 -15.63 18.18
CA SER A 347 44.73 -14.80 19.18
C SER A 347 43.46 -14.16 18.63
N ASP A 348 43.45 -13.84 17.34
CA ASP A 348 42.29 -13.33 16.63
C ASP A 348 42.03 -14.18 15.38
N THR A 349 40.86 -14.83 15.33
CA THR A 349 40.43 -15.61 14.17
C THR A 349 39.77 -14.75 13.09
N GLY A 350 39.66 -13.44 13.33
CA GLY A 350 38.96 -12.50 12.47
C GLY A 350 37.44 -12.63 12.50
N GLY A 351 36.90 -13.27 13.54
CA GLY A 351 35.46 -13.48 13.74
C GLY A 351 34.88 -14.68 13.00
N ARG A 352 35.71 -15.54 12.40
CA ARG A 352 35.28 -16.75 11.68
C ARG A 352 35.70 -18.04 12.39
N ARG A 353 35.12 -19.15 11.94
CA ARG A 353 35.38 -20.53 12.43
C ARG A 353 35.90 -21.47 11.34
N ASP A 354 35.98 -21.01 10.10
CA ASP A 354 36.50 -21.72 8.93
C ASP A 354 38.04 -21.57 8.83
N LEU A 355 38.72 -21.71 9.97
CA LEU A 355 40.16 -21.52 10.09
C LEU A 355 40.91 -22.72 9.47
N THR A 356 41.90 -22.42 8.65
CA THR A 356 42.83 -23.38 8.06
C THR A 356 44.26 -22.87 8.18
N TYR A 357 45.24 -23.75 8.00
CA TYR A 357 46.65 -23.43 8.07
C TYR A 357 47.40 -23.95 6.84
N ASN A 358 48.40 -23.20 6.41
CA ASN A 358 49.36 -23.63 5.40
C ASN A 358 50.77 -23.55 5.98
N VAL A 359 51.63 -24.48 5.56
CA VAL A 359 53.03 -24.54 6.00
C VAL A 359 53.93 -24.37 4.79
N GLN A 360 54.75 -23.32 4.80
CA GLN A 360 55.78 -23.10 3.79
C GLN A 360 57.15 -23.39 4.40
N CYS A 361 58.03 -24.04 3.64
CA CYS A 361 59.39 -24.33 4.07
C CYS A 361 60.39 -23.58 3.21
N LYS A 362 61.39 -23.01 3.88
CA LYS A 362 62.57 -22.41 3.28
C LYS A 362 63.81 -23.06 3.89
N ARG A 363 64.77 -23.42 3.06
CA ARG A 363 66.10 -23.86 3.48
C ARG A 363 67.05 -22.70 3.30
N CYS A 364 67.62 -22.23 4.40
CA CYS A 364 68.54 -21.10 4.39
C CYS A 364 69.99 -21.60 4.53
N GLY A 365 70.89 -21.05 3.71
CA GLY A 365 72.33 -21.27 3.85
C GLY A 365 72.92 -20.56 5.08
N PRO A 366 74.25 -20.64 5.27
CA PRO A 366 74.95 -19.88 6.31
C PRO A 366 74.84 -18.36 6.14
N GLU A 367 74.50 -17.87 4.93
CA GLU A 367 74.15 -16.48 4.67
C GLU A 367 72.62 -16.28 4.68
N PRO A 368 72.07 -15.32 5.45
CA PRO A 368 70.63 -15.15 5.66
C PRO A 368 69.83 -14.73 4.41
N ASP A 369 70.49 -14.21 3.37
CA ASP A 369 69.84 -13.73 2.13
C ASP A 369 69.70 -14.83 1.05
N GLN A 370 70.20 -16.05 1.30
CA GLN A 370 70.11 -17.18 0.36
C GLN A 370 69.21 -18.30 0.93
N CYS A 371 67.90 -18.04 0.98
CA CYS A 371 66.90 -19.04 1.34
C CYS A 371 66.12 -19.52 0.10
N GLN A 372 66.05 -20.84 -0.10
CA GLN A 372 65.31 -21.47 -1.21
C GLN A 372 64.09 -22.23 -0.68
N PHE A 373 62.99 -22.27 -1.44
CA PHE A 373 61.80 -23.05 -1.08
C PHE A 373 62.09 -24.56 -1.13
N CYS A 374 61.53 -25.32 -0.19
CA CYS A 374 61.77 -26.77 -0.04
C CYS A 374 60.90 -27.63 -0.98
N GLU A 375 60.58 -27.14 -2.19
CA GLU A 375 59.36 -27.46 -2.98
C GLU A 375 59.00 -28.95 -3.13
N GLU A 376 59.98 -29.87 -3.17
CA GLU A 376 59.69 -31.32 -3.23
C GLU A 376 60.66 -32.21 -2.40
N GLU A 377 61.51 -31.65 -1.54
CA GLU A 377 62.40 -32.47 -0.69
C GLU A 377 61.65 -33.11 0.49
N LEU A 378 60.56 -32.50 0.93
CA LEU A 378 59.91 -32.81 2.21
C LEU A 378 58.52 -33.40 2.02
N ARG A 379 58.21 -34.43 2.81
CA ARG A 379 56.88 -35.03 2.84
C ARG A 379 56.08 -34.56 4.06
N TYR A 380 54.91 -33.98 3.80
CA TYR A 380 53.99 -33.47 4.84
C TYR A 380 52.83 -34.44 5.09
N LEU A 381 52.63 -34.82 6.35
CA LEU A 381 51.50 -35.63 6.81
C LEU A 381 50.65 -34.83 7.81
N PRO A 382 49.33 -34.67 7.58
CA PRO A 382 48.56 -35.25 6.48
C PRO A 382 48.70 -34.51 5.14
N ARG A 383 49.00 -33.21 5.15
CA ARG A 383 49.18 -32.36 3.95
C ARG A 383 49.87 -31.06 4.33
N GLN A 384 50.37 -30.32 3.33
CA GLN A 384 51.05 -29.04 3.53
C GLN A 384 50.10 -27.84 3.61
N LEU A 385 49.00 -27.87 2.85
CA LEU A 385 48.05 -26.75 2.72
C LEU A 385 46.65 -27.15 3.22
N GLY A 386 45.87 -26.17 3.69
CA GLY A 386 44.50 -26.35 4.12
C GLY A 386 44.34 -27.26 5.34
N LEU A 387 45.32 -27.27 6.24
CA LEU A 387 45.26 -28.02 7.49
C LEU A 387 44.18 -27.44 8.41
N THR A 388 43.33 -28.29 8.98
CA THR A 388 42.34 -27.88 9.99
C THR A 388 42.85 -28.10 11.41
N ASN A 389 43.77 -29.05 11.57
CA ASN A 389 44.44 -29.34 12.84
C ASN A 389 45.69 -28.47 12.95
N ALA A 390 46.05 -28.12 14.17
CA ALA A 390 47.20 -27.27 14.47
C ALA A 390 48.51 -28.07 14.59
N THR A 391 48.63 -29.14 13.81
CA THR A 391 49.78 -30.05 13.79
C THR A 391 50.09 -30.53 12.38
N VAL A 392 51.37 -30.68 12.06
CA VAL A 392 51.83 -31.37 10.84
C VAL A 392 53.11 -32.13 11.14
N THR A 393 53.26 -33.32 10.54
CA THR A 393 54.50 -34.08 10.58
C THR A 393 55.22 -33.94 9.25
N VAL A 394 56.50 -33.56 9.31
CA VAL A 394 57.41 -33.40 8.17
C VAL A 394 58.42 -34.54 8.19
N MET A 395 58.59 -35.21 7.06
CA MET A 395 59.52 -36.32 6.86
C MET A 395 60.45 -36.03 5.68
N ASP A 396 61.45 -36.90 5.49
CA ASP A 396 62.40 -36.86 4.37
C ASP A 396 63.32 -35.62 4.37
N PHE A 397 63.54 -35.00 5.53
CA PHE A 397 64.49 -33.89 5.69
C PHE A 397 65.95 -34.38 5.68
N THR A 398 66.85 -33.54 5.16
CA THR A 398 68.30 -33.83 5.21
C THR A 398 68.90 -33.51 6.58
N ALA A 399 69.80 -34.36 7.05
CA ALA A 399 70.59 -34.10 8.25
C ALA A 399 71.56 -32.93 8.02
N HIS A 400 71.93 -32.22 9.09
CA HIS A 400 72.85 -31.08 9.06
C HIS A 400 72.37 -29.91 8.18
N ALA A 401 71.07 -29.62 8.25
CA ALA A 401 70.44 -28.53 7.50
C ALA A 401 69.51 -27.70 8.39
N ASN A 402 69.47 -26.39 8.10
CA ASN A 402 68.57 -25.46 8.76
C ASN A 402 67.31 -25.26 7.92
N TYR A 403 66.18 -25.74 8.44
CA TYR A 403 64.87 -25.57 7.83
C TYR A 403 64.08 -24.50 8.58
N THR A 404 63.62 -23.48 7.86
CA THR A 404 62.72 -22.45 8.38
C THR A 404 61.31 -22.72 7.87
N PHE A 405 60.39 -22.94 8.80
CA PHE A 405 58.98 -23.14 8.51
C PHE A 405 58.18 -21.88 8.83
N GLU A 406 57.39 -21.44 7.86
CA GLU A 406 56.45 -20.34 7.96
C GLU A 406 55.03 -20.91 7.96
N ILE A 407 54.32 -20.76 9.07
CA ILE A 407 52.95 -21.24 9.22
C ILE A 407 52.02 -20.01 9.13
N GLU A 408 51.17 -20.00 8.11
CA GLU A 408 50.12 -18.99 7.98
C GLU A 408 48.77 -19.56 8.45
N SER A 409 47.95 -18.69 9.03
CA SER A 409 46.56 -18.94 9.37
C SER A 409 45.66 -18.26 8.35
N LEU A 410 44.62 -18.98 7.91
CA LEU A 410 43.74 -18.58 6.82
C LEU A 410 42.28 -18.81 7.18
N ASN A 411 41.41 -17.97 6.65
CA ASN A 411 39.96 -18.12 6.73
C ASN A 411 39.32 -17.72 5.38
N GLY A 412 37.99 -17.81 5.28
CA GLY A 412 37.25 -17.55 4.03
C GLY A 412 37.41 -16.15 3.42
N VAL A 413 38.03 -15.19 4.13
CA VAL A 413 38.28 -13.83 3.62
C VAL A 413 39.77 -13.49 3.45
N SER A 414 40.67 -14.45 3.69
CA SER A 414 42.12 -14.22 3.64
C SER A 414 42.63 -13.92 2.22
N GLU A 415 41.92 -14.35 1.18
CA GLU A 415 42.22 -14.04 -0.22
C GLU A 415 41.76 -12.64 -0.66
N MET A 416 40.88 -12.00 0.11
CA MET A 416 40.35 -10.67 -0.20
C MET A 416 41.25 -9.53 0.31
N SER A 417 42.17 -9.84 1.22
CA SER A 417 43.13 -8.88 1.75
C SER A 417 44.31 -8.72 0.81
N SER A 418 44.62 -7.48 0.44
CA SER A 418 45.85 -7.10 -0.29
C SER A 418 47.07 -6.95 0.61
N PHE A 419 46.91 -7.00 1.93
CA PHE A 419 48.02 -6.90 2.87
C PHE A 419 48.80 -8.23 2.94
N PRO A 420 50.14 -8.17 3.09
CA PRO A 420 50.96 -9.36 3.29
C PRO A 420 50.45 -10.17 4.47
N ARG A 421 50.39 -11.50 4.30
CA ARG A 421 49.89 -12.40 5.34
C ARG A 421 50.93 -12.53 6.43
N PRO A 422 50.58 -12.27 7.70
CA PRO A 422 51.52 -12.45 8.79
C PRO A 422 51.66 -13.94 9.09
N VAL A 423 52.90 -14.39 9.31
CA VAL A 423 53.25 -15.80 9.51
C VAL A 423 53.91 -16.02 10.87
N ALA A 424 53.76 -17.22 11.44
CA ALA A 424 54.59 -17.68 12.54
C ALA A 424 55.80 -18.42 11.96
N ILE A 425 57.00 -18.12 12.45
CA ILE A 425 58.26 -18.62 11.89
C ILE A 425 58.97 -19.47 12.94
N ILE A 426 59.48 -20.64 12.56
CA ILE A 426 60.37 -21.44 13.39
C ILE A 426 61.51 -22.02 12.55
N THR A 427 62.72 -21.94 13.08
CA THR A 427 63.91 -22.53 12.44
C THR A 427 64.33 -23.77 13.22
N VAL A 428 64.52 -24.87 12.51
CA VAL A 428 64.91 -26.18 13.04
C VAL A 428 66.23 -26.58 12.41
N SER A 429 67.24 -26.84 13.25
CA SER A 429 68.49 -27.50 12.82
C SER A 429 68.37 -29.00 13.02
N THR A 430 68.77 -29.79 12.03
CA THR A 430 68.73 -31.26 12.04
C THR A 430 70.05 -31.89 12.52
N ASP A 431 70.80 -31.19 13.37
CA ASP A 431 72.02 -31.70 14.02
C ASP A 431 71.66 -32.58 15.24
N GLN A 432 71.64 -33.91 15.07
CA GLN A 432 71.72 -34.85 16.21
C GLN A 432 72.93 -35.75 16.05
N GLY A 433 73.99 -35.45 16.80
CA GLY A 433 75.06 -36.37 17.15
C GLY A 433 75.04 -36.56 18.66
N GLY A 434 74.74 -37.78 19.12
CA GLY A 434 74.82 -38.14 20.52
C GLY A 434 76.25 -38.02 21.05
N GLU A 435 76.38 -37.55 22.29
CA GLU A 435 77.56 -37.81 23.10
C GLU A 435 77.26 -38.99 24.03
N CYS A 436 78.16 -39.97 24.04
CA CYS A 436 78.16 -41.14 24.92
C CYS A 436 78.40 -40.79 26.39
#